data_AF-A0A6I3KFK1-F1
#
_entry.id   AF-A0A6I3KFK1-F1
#
_cell.length_a   1.000
_cell.length_b   1.000
_cell.length_c   1.000
_cell.angle_alpha   90.00
_cell.angle_beta   90.00
_cell.angle_gamma   90.00
#
_symmetry.space_group_name_H-M   'P 1'
#
loop_
_entity.id
_entity.type
_entity.pdbx_description
1 polymer ?
#
loop_
_entity_poly.entity_id
_entity_poly.type
_entity_poly.pdbx_seq_one_letter_code
_entity_poly.pdbx_strand_id
1 'polypeptide(L)' 'MSRTPEVIINRPLQVLHRCLGFAGALFLLVAVLALAQGGNFIGPLILSILAFAVCSKIKFRWEKQAEVGVFK' A
#
# COMPACT_ATOMS: atom_id res chain seq x y z
N MET A 1 11.65 -36.07 -7.39
CA MET A 1 10.84 -35.03 -6.73
C MET A 1 11.30 -33.68 -7.24
N SER A 2 10.62 -33.11 -8.24
CA SER A 2 10.90 -31.74 -8.69
C SER A 2 10.44 -30.79 -7.59
N ARG A 3 11.37 -30.04 -6.99
CA ARG A 3 11.06 -28.88 -6.15
C ARG A 3 10.42 -27.85 -7.06
N THR A 4 9.10 -27.86 -7.19
CA THR A 4 8.37 -26.72 -7.74
C THR A 4 8.71 -25.51 -6.86
N PRO A 5 9.20 -24.40 -7.44
CA PRO A 5 9.44 -23.20 -6.66
C PRO A 5 8.09 -22.76 -6.08
N GLU A 6 7.98 -22.79 -4.75
CA GLU A 6 6.84 -22.22 -4.03
C GLU A 6 6.82 -20.71 -4.32
N VAL A 7 6.08 -20.28 -5.34
CA VAL A 7 5.91 -18.86 -5.61
C VAL A 7 4.90 -18.34 -4.61
N ILE A 8 5.39 -17.64 -3.59
CA ILE A 8 4.54 -16.96 -2.62
C ILE A 8 3.87 -15.79 -3.34
N ILE A 9 2.64 -15.97 -3.83
CA ILE A 9 1.85 -14.92 -4.49
C ILE A 9 1.33 -13.95 -3.42
N ASN A 10 2.21 -13.06 -2.94
CA ASN A 10 1.88 -11.97 -2.02
C ASN A 10 1.58 -10.64 -2.76
N ARG A 11 1.45 -10.69 -4.09
CA ARG A 11 1.46 -9.50 -4.97
C ARG A 11 0.32 -8.50 -4.71
N PRO A 12 -0.97 -8.87 -4.52
CA PRO A 12 -2.04 -7.87 -4.47
C PRO A 12 -1.98 -6.99 -3.20
N LEU A 13 -1.66 -7.58 -2.04
CA LEU A 13 -1.55 -6.84 -0.77
C LEU A 13 -0.30 -5.96 -0.71
N GLN A 14 0.82 -6.41 -1.28
CA GLN A 14 2.04 -5.62 -1.34
C GLN A 14 1.91 -4.42 -2.29
N VAL A 15 1.22 -4.61 -3.43
CA VAL A 15 0.88 -3.51 -4.34
C VAL A 15 -0.06 -2.52 -3.67
N LEU A 16 -1.10 -2.99 -2.97
CA LEU A 16 -2.04 -2.13 -2.26
C LEU A 16 -1.35 -1.27 -1.19
N HIS A 17 -0.49 -1.87 -0.35
CA HIS A 17 0.29 -1.15 0.66
C HIS A 17 1.21 -0.10 0.03
N ARG A 18 1.88 -0.43 -1.09
CA ARG A 18 2.71 0.54 -1.83
C ARG A 18 1.88 1.68 -2.41
N CYS A 19 0.71 1.40 -2.97
CA CYS A 19 -0.20 2.43 -3.49
C CYS A 19 -0.71 3.34 -2.38
N LEU A 20 -1.10 2.81 -1.22
CA LEU A 20 -1.53 3.60 -0.07
C LEU A 20 -0.41 4.46 0.52
N GLY A 21 0.79 3.91 0.65
CA GLY A 21 1.97 4.67 1.07
C GLY A 21 2.30 5.81 0.09
N PHE A 22 2.24 5.54 -1.21
CA PHE A 22 2.47 6.55 -2.24
C PHE A 22 1.39 7.63 -2.26
N ALA A 23 0.12 7.25 -2.13
CA ALA A 23 -1.00 8.19 -2.02
C ALA A 23 -0.84 9.10 -0.79
N GLY A 24 -0.48 8.54 0.37
CA GLY A 24 -0.19 9.32 1.57
C GLY A 24 0.94 10.34 1.37
N ALA A 25 2.03 9.94 0.72
CA ALA A 25 3.14 10.84 0.40
C ALA A 25 2.74 11.97 -0.56
N LEU A 26 1.92 11.66 -1.58
CA LEU A 26 1.40 12.67 -2.50
C LEU A 26 0.50 13.68 -1.79
N PHE A 27 -0.43 13.23 -0.94
CA PHE A 27 -1.30 14.13 -0.18
C PHE A 27 -0.50 15.02 0.78
N LEU A 28 0.58 14.50 1.38
CA LEU A 28 1.47 15.28 2.21
C LEU A 28 2.22 16.36 1.40
N LEU A 29 2.70 16.02 0.21
CA LEU A 29 3.35 16.97 -0.69
C LEU A 29 2.38 18.07 -1.16
N VAL A 30 1.13 17.70 -1.49
CA VAL A 30 0.06 18.66 -1.81
C VAL A 30 -0.25 19.57 -0.62
N ALA A 31 -0.27 19.04 0.61
CA ALA A 31 -0.49 19.84 1.82
C ALA A 31 0.63 20.87 2.04
N VAL A 32 1.90 20.50 1.80
CA VAL A 32 3.04 21.40 1.90
C VAL A 32 2.98 22.50 0.84
N LEU A 33 2.62 22.16 -0.40
CA LEU A 33 2.45 23.15 -1.48
C LEU A 33 1.27 24.10 -1.20
N ALA A 34 0.15 23.58 -0.70
CA ALA A 34 -1.00 24.38 -0.31
C ALA A 34 -0.65 25.34 0.84
N LEU A 35 0.14 24.89 1.83
CA LEU A 35 0.64 25.75 2.91
C LEU A 35 1.55 26.86 2.38
N ALA A 36 2.46 26.53 1.46
CA ALA A 36 3.38 27.50 0.86
C ALA A 36 2.65 28.57 0.02
N GLN A 37 1.47 28.25 -0.52
CA GLN A 37 0.62 29.18 -1.28
C GLN A 37 -0.41 29.91 -0.39
N GLY A 38 -0.42 29.67 0.93
CA GLY A 38 -1.41 30.24 1.84
C GLY A 38 -2.83 29.68 1.67
N GLY A 39 -2.97 28.55 0.97
CA GLY A 39 -4.23 27.85 0.75
C GLY A 39 -4.60 26.92 1.90
N ASN A 40 -5.76 26.26 1.76
CA ASN A 40 -6.24 25.33 2.78
C ASN A 40 -5.45 24.00 2.73
N PHE A 41 -4.47 23.86 3.63
CA PHE A 41 -3.63 22.68 3.76
C PHE A 41 -4.22 21.60 4.68
N ILE A 42 -5.28 21.91 5.46
CA ILE A 42 -5.82 21.01 6.49
C ILE A 42 -6.46 19.76 5.85
N GLY A 43 -7.23 19.94 4.78
CA GLY A 43 -7.87 18.84 4.05
C GLY A 43 -6.89 17.77 3.55
N PRO A 44 -5.88 18.11 2.72
CA PRO A 44 -4.90 17.14 2.24
C PRO A 44 -4.05 16.54 3.37
N LEU A 45 -3.82 17.28 4.47
CA LEU A 45 -3.06 16.78 5.62
C LEU A 45 -3.82 15.67 6.38
N ILE A 46 -5.13 15.82 6.57
CA ILE A 46 -6.00 14.78 7.15
C ILE A 46 -6.04 13.53 6.26
N LEU A 47 -6.15 13.71 4.94
CA LEU A 47 -6.15 12.60 3.98
C LEU A 47 -4.82 11.83 4.00
N SER A 48 -3.70 12.53 4.11
CA SER A 48 -2.39 11.93 4.31
C SER A 48 -2.36 11.07 5.59
N ILE A 49 -2.80 11.61 6.73
CA ILE A 49 -2.79 10.89 8.01
C ILE A 49 -3.67 9.63 7.93
N LEU A 50 -4.86 9.73 7.33
CA LEU A 50 -5.75 8.58 7.14
C LEU A 50 -5.13 7.52 6.24
N ALA A 51 -4.51 7.90 5.13
CA ALA A 51 -3.84 6.97 4.23
C ALA A 51 -2.71 6.20 4.94
N PHE A 52 -1.89 6.89 5.73
CA PHE A 52 -0.83 6.25 6.53
C PHE A 52 -1.37 5.38 7.66
N ALA A 53 -2.44 5.82 8.35
CA ALA A 53 -3.08 5.04 9.40
C ALA A 53 -3.66 3.73 8.84
N VAL A 54 -4.36 3.78 7.70
CA VAL A 54 -4.87 2.58 7.01
C VAL A 54 -3.72 1.69 6.58
N CYS A 55 -2.66 2.25 5.98
CA CYS A 55 -1.47 1.52 5.59
C CYS A 55 -0.84 0.75 6.77
N SER A 56 -0.74 1.39 7.95
CA SER A 56 -0.19 0.77 9.17
C SER A 56 -1.03 -0.39 9.73
N LYS A 57 -2.34 -0.43 9.43
CA LYS A 57 -3.26 -1.48 9.88
C LYS A 57 -3.30 -2.68 8.94
N ILE A 58 -2.78 -2.54 7.71
CA ILE A 58 -2.64 -3.65 6.76
C ILE A 58 -1.52 -4.56 7.27
N LYS A 59 -1.88 -5.50 8.15
CA LYS A 59 -0.99 -6.54 8.62
C LYS A 59 -0.79 -7.56 7.50
N PHE A 60 0.46 -7.70 7.06
CA PHE A 60 0.89 -8.80 6.21
C PHE A 60 0.78 -10.11 6.99
N ARG A 61 -0.24 -10.92 6.71
CA ARG A 61 -0.20 -12.35 7.05
C ARG A 61 0.36 -13.10 5.86
N TRP A 62 1.48 -13.78 6.07
CA TRP A 62 2.03 -14.73 5.12
C TRP A 62 1.19 -16.01 5.20
N GLU A 63 0.05 -16.03 4.50
CA GLU A 63 -0.70 -17.26 4.31
C GLU A 63 -0.10 -18.02 3.13
N LYS A 64 0.47 -19.20 3.41
CA LYS A 64 0.97 -20.11 2.40
C LYS A 64 -0.23 -20.66 1.62
N GLN A 65 -0.57 -20.07 0.48
CA GLN A 65 -1.49 -20.70 -0.45
C GLN A 65 -0.71 -21.72 -1.30
N ALA A 66 -1.03 -23.00 -1.14
CA ALA A 66 -0.61 -24.03 -2.09
C ALA A 66 -1.33 -23.74 -3.41
N GLU A 67 -0.57 -23.46 -4.48
CA GLU A 67 -1.14 -23.31 -5.82
C GLU A 67 -1.86 -24.60 -6.21
N VAL A 68 -3.19 -24.57 -6.20
CA VAL A 68 -4.00 -25.59 -6.86
C VAL A 68 -3.87 -25.35 -8.36
N GLY A 69 -2.91 -26.05 -8.97
CA GLY A 69 -2.99 -26.61 -10.32
C GLY A 69 -2.79 -25.67 -11.50
N VAL A 70 -1.68 -25.87 -12.23
CA VAL A 70 -1.70 -26.00 -13.70
C VAL A 70 -0.63 -27.03 -14.10
N PHE A 71 -1.02 -28.30 -14.15
CA PHE A 71 -0.36 -29.27 -15.03
C PHE A 71 -1.21 -29.33 -16.30
N LYS A 72 -0.65 -28.83 -17.41
CA LYS A 72 -1.00 -29.26 -18.77
C LYS A 72 0.29 -29.69 -19.45
#